data_AF-A0A259HXT7-F1
#
_entry.id   AF-A0A259HXT7-F1
#
_cell.length_a   1.000
_cell.length_b   1.000
_cell.length_c   1.000
_cell.angle_alpha   90.00
_cell.angle_beta   90.00
_cell.angle_gamma   90.00
#
_symmetry.space_group_name_H-M   'P 1'
#
loop_
_entity.id
_entity.type
_entity.pdbx_description
1 polymer ?
#
loop_
_entity_poly.entity_id
_entity_poly.type
_entity_poly.pdbx_seq_one_letter_code
_entity_poly.pdbx_strand_id
1 'polypeptide(L)'
;MWYSLGKKILKNRLAALLTLLVLTSIMGYYAAQVKLSYDFTRAVPTDNPKYVDYQNFLQKFGADGNTIVLGIESNSFFSKELFNKVSDLHKELKTVSGVTGVLSIPETVTLGTDSATGKLAPQ
;
A
#
# COMPACT_ATOMS: atom_id res chain seq x y z
N MET A 1 46.90 -5.37 26.24
CA MET A 1 45.67 -4.53 26.24
C MET A 1 44.43 -5.29 26.71
N TRP A 2 44.08 -6.43 26.09
CA TRP A 2 42.89 -7.23 26.45
C TRP A 2 42.83 -7.70 27.91
N TYR A 3 43.98 -8.11 28.48
CA TYR A 3 44.06 -8.49 29.89
C TYR A 3 43.68 -7.36 30.86
N SER A 4 44.10 -6.13 30.57
CA SER A 4 43.73 -4.95 31.38
C SER A 4 42.25 -4.59 31.25
N LEU A 5 41.65 -4.81 30.08
CA LEU A 5 40.23 -4.57 29.85
C LEU A 5 39.39 -5.61 30.60
N GLY A 6 39.74 -6.88 30.49
CA GLY A 6 39.10 -7.97 31.24
C GLY A 6 39.18 -7.76 32.75
N LYS A 7 40.35 -7.33 33.27
CA LYS A 7 40.51 -7.02 34.71
C LYS A 7 39.61 -5.86 35.16
N LYS A 8 39.42 -4.82 34.33
CA LYS A 8 38.49 -3.70 34.63
C LYS A 8 37.03 -4.15 34.64
N ILE A 9 36.65 -5.00 33.68
CA ILE A 9 35.29 -5.57 33.59
C ILE A 9 35.01 -6.47 34.82
N LEU A 10 35.95 -7.34 35.20
CA LEU A 10 35.78 -8.24 36.35
C LEU A 10 35.71 -7.48 37.68
N LYS A 11 36.51 -6.40 37.83
CA LYS A 11 36.52 -5.56 39.03
C LYS A 11 35.21 -4.79 39.19
N ASN A 12 34.63 -4.29 38.11
CA ASN A 12 33.40 -3.49 38.11
C ASN A 12 32.23 -4.24 37.44
N ARG A 13 32.09 -5.53 37.74
CA ARG A 13 31.14 -6.44 37.07
C ARG A 13 29.70 -5.92 37.01
N LEU A 14 29.24 -5.26 38.08
CA LEU A 14 27.88 -4.74 38.15
C LEU A 14 27.67 -3.57 37.19
N ALA A 15 28.64 -2.64 37.13
CA ALA A 15 28.59 -1.51 36.22
C ALA A 15 28.69 -1.96 34.75
N ALA A 16 29.50 -2.99 34.46
CA ALA A 16 29.60 -3.57 33.13
C ALA A 16 28.27 -4.21 32.69
N LEU A 17 27.62 -4.98 33.57
CA LEU A 17 26.33 -5.61 33.28
C LEU A 17 25.21 -4.57 33.11
N LEU A 18 25.17 -3.54 33.96
CA LEU A 18 24.20 -2.45 33.82
C LEU A 18 24.40 -1.68 32.51
N THR A 19 25.64 -1.40 32.13
CA THR A 19 25.94 -0.73 30.85
C THR A 19 25.50 -1.58 29.67
N LEU A 20 25.79 -2.88 29.71
CA LEU A 20 25.36 -3.82 28.68
C LEU A 20 23.82 -3.88 28.59
N LEU A 21 23.14 -3.93 29.74
CA LEU A 21 21.69 -3.98 29.81
C LEU A 21 21.06 -2.71 29.23
N VAL A 22 21.56 -1.53 29.62
CA VAL A 22 21.08 -0.24 29.07
C VAL A 22 21.27 -0.18 27.56
N LEU A 23 22.46 -0.51 27.06
CA LEU A 23 22.73 -0.53 25.61
C LEU A 23 21.81 -1.51 24.89
N THR A 24 21.61 -2.70 25.44
CA THR A 24 20.72 -3.73 24.87
C THR A 24 19.27 -3.26 24.86
N SER A 25 18.79 -2.62 25.93
CA SER A 25 17.44 -2.05 26.00
C SER A 25 17.24 -0.93 24.98
N ILE A 26 18.22 -0.05 24.81
CA ILE A 26 18.18 1.01 23.79
C ILE A 26 18.10 0.39 22.40
N MET A 27 18.95 -0.59 22.10
CA MET A 27 18.92 -1.31 20.82
C MET A 27 17.58 -2.02 20.61
N GLY A 28 17.02 -2.65 21.65
CA GLY A 28 15.70 -3.28 21.61
C GLY A 28 14.58 -2.29 21.34
N TYR A 29 14.63 -1.09 21.92
CA TYR A 29 13.67 -0.02 21.66
C TYR A 29 13.69 0.44 20.19
N TYR A 30 14.88 0.57 19.59
CA TYR A 30 14.99 0.88 18.16
C TYR A 30 14.62 -0.30 17.25
N ALA A 31 14.92 -1.53 17.65
CA ALA A 31 14.52 -2.72 16.92
C ALA A 31 12.99 -2.87 16.86
N ALA A 32 12.28 -2.51 17.93
CA ALA A 32 10.82 -2.49 17.95
C ALA A 32 10.21 -1.45 17.00
N GLN A 33 10.98 -0.46 16.55
CA GLN A 33 10.54 0.57 15.60
C GLN A 33 10.86 0.22 14.14
N VAL A 34 11.36 -1.00 13.86
CA VAL A 34 11.64 -1.43 12.49
C VAL A 34 10.32 -1.43 11.69
N LYS A 35 10.29 -0.60 10.65
CA LYS A 35 9.17 -0.55 9.70
C LYS A 35 9.54 -1.39 8.49
N LEU A 36 8.67 -2.35 8.14
CA LEU A 36 8.79 -3.03 6.86
C LEU A 36 8.40 -2.04 5.76
N SER A 37 9.32 -1.77 4.85
CA SER A 37 8.99 -1.00 3.66
C SER A 37 8.46 -1.94 2.61
N TYR A 38 7.17 -1.79 2.29
CA TYR A 38 6.50 -2.51 1.21
C TYR A 38 6.78 -1.91 -0.17
N ASP A 39 7.69 -0.94 -0.24
CA ASP A 39 8.14 -0.37 -1.50
C ASP A 39 9.06 -1.36 -2.23
N PHE A 40 8.45 -2.18 -3.10
CA PHE A 40 9.10 -3.17 -3.96
C PHE A 40 10.19 -2.54 -4.85
N THR A 41 10.23 -1.21 -4.99
CA THR A 41 11.09 -0.49 -5.95
C THR A 41 12.37 0.12 -5.38
N ARG A 42 12.69 -0.07 -4.08
CA ARG A 42 13.94 0.46 -3.48
C ARG A 42 15.23 -0.24 -3.93
N ALA A 43 15.24 -0.86 -5.10
CA ALA A 43 16.47 -1.21 -5.80
C ALA A 43 17.18 0.04 -6.37
N VAL A 44 16.44 1.12 -6.62
CA VAL A 44 16.98 2.37 -7.16
C VAL A 44 17.25 3.36 -6.02
N PRO A 45 18.44 4.00 -5.98
CA PRO A 45 18.74 5.07 -5.03
C PRO A 45 17.72 6.22 -5.10
N THR A 46 17.35 6.76 -3.93
CA THR A 46 16.30 7.80 -3.82
C THR A 46 16.72 9.16 -4.39
N ASP A 47 18.02 9.37 -4.59
CA ASP A 47 18.62 10.54 -5.23
C ASP A 47 18.66 10.43 -6.77
N ASN A 48 18.25 9.30 -7.34
CA ASN A 48 18.19 9.14 -8.78
C ASN A 48 17.08 10.03 -9.38
N PRO A 49 17.36 10.87 -10.39
CA PRO A 49 16.37 11.76 -10.99
C PRO A 49 15.15 11.00 -11.55
N LYS A 50 15.32 9.78 -12.06
CA LYS A 50 14.20 8.95 -12.54
C LYS A 50 13.30 8.47 -11.40
N TYR A 51 13.85 8.23 -10.22
CA TYR A 51 13.06 7.89 -9.04
C TYR A 51 12.22 9.09 -8.61
N VAL A 52 12.81 10.29 -8.59
CA VAL A 52 12.09 11.54 -8.27
C VAL A 52 10.96 11.81 -9.28
N ASP A 53 11.21 11.66 -10.57
CA ASP A 53 10.18 11.79 -11.62
C ASP A 53 9.02 10.80 -11.41
N TYR A 54 9.33 9.55 -11.09
CA TYR A 54 8.33 8.52 -10.81
C TYR A 54 7.52 8.82 -9.54
N GLN A 55 8.16 9.26 -8.46
CA GLN A 55 7.45 9.67 -7.24
C GLN A 55 6.50 10.85 -7.50
N ASN A 56 6.94 11.84 -8.27
CA ASN A 56 6.09 12.97 -8.68
C ASN A 56 4.90 12.53 -9.55
N PHE A 57 5.10 11.55 -10.43
CA PHE A 57 4.03 10.94 -11.22
C PHE A 57 3.01 10.24 -10.31
N LEU A 58 3.46 9.38 -9.39
CA LEU A 58 2.60 8.71 -8.42
C LEU A 58 1.82 9.68 -7.54
N GLN A 59 2.41 10.82 -7.16
CA GLN A 59 1.72 11.85 -6.38
C GLN A 59 0.58 12.52 -7.15
N LYS A 60 0.71 12.66 -8.48
CA LYS A 60 -0.30 13.28 -9.34
C LYS A 60 -1.40 12.31 -9.77
N PHE A 61 -1.03 11.07 -10.08
CA PHE A 61 -1.93 10.11 -10.72
C PHE A 61 -2.33 8.94 -9.82
N GLY A 62 -1.69 8.79 -8.65
CA GLY A 62 -1.87 7.63 -7.79
C GLY A 62 -1.00 6.43 -8.20
N ALA A 63 -1.01 5.39 -7.38
CA ALA A 63 -0.32 4.13 -7.64
C ALA A 63 -1.34 3.05 -8.02
N ASP A 64 -1.14 2.39 -9.17
CA ASP A 64 -2.05 1.37 -9.73
C ASP A 64 -1.74 -0.04 -9.19
N GLY A 65 -1.54 -0.14 -7.86
CA GLY A 65 -0.99 -1.32 -7.20
C GLY A 65 -1.97 -2.13 -6.35
N ASN A 66 -3.22 -1.67 -6.21
CA ASN A 66 -4.22 -2.28 -5.33
C ASN A 66 -5.49 -2.76 -6.06
N THR A 67 -5.44 -2.82 -7.39
CA THR A 67 -6.56 -3.26 -8.23
C THR A 67 -6.69 -4.78 -8.20
N ILE A 68 -7.86 -5.29 -7.81
CA ILE A 68 -8.22 -6.71 -7.90
C ILE A 68 -9.05 -6.92 -9.16
N VAL A 69 -8.67 -7.90 -9.98
CA VAL A 69 -9.39 -8.27 -11.20
C VAL A 69 -10.15 -9.57 -10.97
N LEU A 70 -11.46 -9.55 -11.25
CA LEU A 70 -12.34 -10.71 -11.17
C LEU A 70 -12.90 -11.02 -12.56
N GLY A 71 -12.70 -12.26 -13.02
CA GLY A 71 -13.24 -12.76 -14.30
C GLY A 71 -14.54 -13.53 -14.08
N ILE A 72 -15.56 -13.24 -14.88
CA ILE A 72 -16.83 -13.98 -14.90
C ILE A 72 -17.00 -14.58 -16.30
N GLU A 73 -16.94 -15.90 -16.41
CA GLU A 73 -17.20 -16.62 -17.65
C GLU A 73 -18.64 -17.13 -17.67
N SER A 74 -19.46 -16.62 -18.58
CA SER A 74 -20.84 -17.08 -18.76
C SER A 74 -21.39 -16.70 -20.14
N ASN A 75 -22.06 -17.65 -20.79
CA ASN A 75 -22.78 -17.42 -22.06
C ASN A 75 -24.05 -16.55 -21.87
N SER A 76 -24.50 -16.34 -20.63
CA SER A 76 -25.73 -15.62 -20.28
C SER A 76 -25.47 -14.41 -19.37
N PHE A 77 -24.27 -13.82 -19.43
CA PHE A 77 -23.89 -12.66 -18.60
C PHE A 77 -24.91 -11.52 -18.68
N PHE A 78 -25.40 -11.22 -19.89
CA PHE A 78 -26.40 -10.16 -20.14
C PHE A 78 -27.84 -10.57 -19.83
N SER A 79 -28.07 -11.76 -19.27
CA SER A 79 -29.40 -12.10 -18.75
C SER A 79 -29.72 -11.21 -17.56
N LYS A 80 -31.00 -10.81 -17.43
CA LYS A 80 -31.46 -9.94 -16.34
C LYS A 80 -31.08 -10.48 -14.96
N GLU A 81 -31.16 -11.79 -14.77
CA GLU A 81 -30.84 -12.43 -13.48
C GLU A 81 -29.35 -12.28 -13.13
N LEU A 82 -28.45 -12.69 -14.03
CA LEU A 82 -27.02 -12.65 -13.76
C LEU A 82 -26.49 -11.21 -13.70
N PHE A 83 -26.95 -10.34 -14.60
CA PHE A 83 -26.56 -8.94 -14.60
C PHE A 83 -26.94 -8.22 -13.30
N ASN A 84 -28.15 -8.47 -12.79
CA ASN A 84 -28.59 -7.90 -11.50
C ASN A 84 -27.77 -8.43 -10.33
N LYS A 85 -27.46 -9.75 -10.31
CA LYS A 85 -26.60 -10.34 -9.27
C LYS A 85 -25.20 -9.71 -9.27
N VAL A 86 -24.63 -9.45 -10.44
CA VAL A 86 -23.32 -8.77 -10.56
C VAL A 86 -23.41 -7.31 -10.11
N SER A 87 -24.51 -6.61 -10.43
CA SER A 87 -24.75 -5.25 -9.92
C SER A 87 -24.87 -5.22 -8.40
N ASP A 88 -25.55 -6.19 -7.79
CA ASP A 88 -25.67 -6.30 -6.33
C ASP A 88 -24.32 -6.63 -5.68
N LEU A 89 -23.52 -7.52 -6.28
CA LEU A 89 -22.13 -7.76 -5.85
C LEU A 89 -21.31 -6.48 -5.83
N HIS A 90 -21.44 -5.61 -6.84
CA HIS A 90 -20.70 -4.33 -6.85
C HIS A 90 -21.15 -3.41 -5.72
N LYS A 91 -22.46 -3.34 -5.41
CA LYS A 91 -22.97 -2.56 -4.27
C LYS A 91 -22.37 -3.07 -2.97
N GLU A 92 -22.32 -4.40 -2.77
CA GLU A 92 -21.71 -5.00 -1.59
C GLU A 92 -20.21 -4.70 -1.50
N LEU A 93 -19.45 -4.86 -2.59
CA LEU A 93 -18.02 -4.56 -2.63
C LEU A 93 -17.72 -3.10 -2.29
N LYS A 94 -18.56 -2.15 -2.73
CA LYS A 94 -18.42 -0.73 -2.38
C LYS A 94 -18.64 -0.45 -0.89
N THR A 95 -19.26 -1.34 -0.13
CA THR A 95 -19.40 -1.21 1.34
C THR A 95 -18.18 -1.72 2.10
N VAL A 96 -17.28 -2.47 1.45
CA VAL A 96 -16.09 -3.03 2.09
C VAL A 96 -15.08 -1.92 2.37
N SER A 97 -14.64 -1.82 3.62
CA SER A 97 -13.63 -0.83 4.03
C SER A 97 -12.35 -0.97 3.22
N GLY A 98 -11.94 0.11 2.56
CA GLY A 98 -10.73 0.16 1.73
C GLY A 98 -10.98 -0.01 0.23
N VAL A 99 -12.20 -0.38 -0.19
CA VAL A 99 -12.57 -0.37 -1.62
C VAL A 99 -12.89 1.07 -2.02
N THR A 100 -12.06 1.64 -2.90
CA THR A 100 -12.22 3.01 -3.41
C THR A 100 -13.15 3.09 -4.63
N GLY A 101 -13.33 1.98 -5.34
CA GLY A 101 -14.19 1.91 -6.52
C GLY A 101 -14.31 0.49 -7.06
N VAL A 102 -15.39 0.25 -7.80
CA VAL A 102 -15.63 -0.98 -8.55
C VAL A 102 -15.98 -0.57 -9.98
N LEU A 103 -15.28 -1.14 -10.96
CA LEU A 103 -15.47 -0.84 -12.37
C LEU A 103 -15.84 -2.10 -13.13
N SER A 104 -16.99 -2.09 -13.81
CA SER A 104 -17.50 -3.17 -14.65
C SER A 104 -18.73 -2.67 -15.43
N ILE A 105 -19.27 -3.48 -16.33
CA ILE A 105 -20.36 -3.08 -17.24
C ILE A 105 -21.61 -2.56 -16.50
N PRO A 106 -22.11 -3.19 -15.41
CA PRO A 106 -23.22 -2.65 -14.62
C PRO A 106 -22.99 -1.26 -14.02
N GLU A 107 -21.74 -0.80 -13.93
CA GLU A 107 -21.36 0.50 -13.36
C GLU A 107 -21.06 1.55 -14.43
N THR A 108 -21.09 1.17 -15.71
CA THR A 108 -20.85 2.12 -16.79
C THR A 108 -22.04 3.04 -17.00
N VAL A 109 -21.75 4.33 -17.15
CA VAL A 109 -22.74 5.35 -17.50
C VAL A 109 -22.54 5.72 -18.97
N THR A 110 -23.62 5.65 -19.74
CA THR A 110 -23.59 6.13 -21.13
C THR A 110 -23.47 7.64 -21.12
N LEU A 111 -22.44 8.19 -21.76
CA LEU A 111 -22.29 9.63 -21.91
C LEU A 111 -22.90 10.08 -23.24
N GLY A 112 -23.74 11.10 -23.19
CA GLY A 112 -24.30 11.79 -24.35
C GLY A 112 -23.75 13.20 -24.46
N THR A 113 -23.67 13.73 -25.68
CA THR A 113 -23.37 15.15 -25.87
C THR A 113 -24.63 15.96 -25.57
N ASP A 114 -24.56 16.85 -24.59
CA ASP A 114 -25.64 17.80 -24.33
C ASP A 114 -25.73 18.78 -25.50
N SER A 115 -26.84 18.76 -26.22
CA SER A 115 -27.10 19.61 -27.38
C SER A 115 -27.09 21.11 -27.05
N ALA A 116 -27.29 21.51 -25.78
CA ALA A 116 -27.31 22.91 -25.36
C ALA A 116 -25.92 23.42 -24.95
N THR A 117 -25.09 22.59 -24.31
CA THR A 117 -23.78 23.01 -23.78
C THR A 117 -22.58 22.45 -24.55
N GLY A 118 -22.80 21.49 -25.45
CA GLY A 118 -21.75 20.78 -26.18
C GLY A 118 -20.83 19.92 -25.30
N LYS A 119 -21.15 19.77 -24.01
CA LYS A 119 -20.37 18.98 -23.05
C LYS A 119 -20.89 17.56 -22.98
N LEU A 120 -20.02 16.64 -22.56
CA LEU A 120 -20.44 15.27 -22.24
C LEU A 120 -21.20 15.29 -20.91
N ALA A 121 -22.42 14.78 -20.93
CA ALA A 121 -23.27 14.59 -19.76
C ALA A 121 -23.69 13.11 -19.70
N PRO A 122 -23.87 12.54 -18.49
CA PRO A 122 -24.50 11.22 -18.37
C PRO A 122 -25.92 11.24 -18.96
N GLN A 123 -26.25 10.25 -19.79
CA GLN A 123 -27.60 10.01 -20.32
C GLN A 123 -28.50 9.36 -19.26
#